data_AF-A0A1W1VZF1-F1
#
_entry.id   AF-A0A1W1VZF1-F1
#
_cell.length_a   1.000
_cell.length_b   1.000
_cell.length_c   1.000
_cell.angle_alpha   90.00
_cell.angle_beta   90.00
_cell.angle_gamma   90.00
#
_symmetry.space_group_name_H-M   'P 1'
#
loop_
_entity.id
_entity.type
_entity.pdbx_description
1 polymer ?
#
loop_
_entity_poly.entity_id
_entity_poly.type
_entity_poly.pdbx_seq_one_letter_code
_entity_poly.pdbx_strand_id
1 'polypeptide(L)'
;MHMKTPFRLDDHPRRPQPPLASPPAGYFDQLPRQIMARVQPEAAHESVTWGWLATLSRPLRTALASVVVLGGFSTAFYLSQPATQTPNLPPATALAAVPEAALIDYLAVNNQLETEDLASLPLPDDNLMAYFLQASPQELEAALGPAPLDEAYY
;
A
#
# COMPACT_ATOMS: atom_id res chain seq x y z
N MET A 1 18.67 39.33 18.37
CA MET A 1 18.76 37.97 18.96
C MET A 1 17.42 37.65 19.61
N HIS A 2 16.62 36.77 19.02
CA HIS A 2 15.34 36.34 19.58
C HIS A 2 15.59 35.20 20.58
N MET A 3 15.22 35.39 21.85
CA MET A 3 15.25 34.35 22.88
C MET A 3 13.95 33.55 22.80
N LYS A 4 14.05 32.22 22.66
CA LYS A 4 12.90 31.30 22.75
C LYS A 4 12.37 31.31 24.18
N THR A 5 11.12 31.73 24.36
CA THR A 5 10.41 31.73 25.65
C THR A 5 10.42 30.30 26.24
N PRO A 6 10.77 30.11 27.52
CA PRO A 6 10.80 28.78 28.11
C PRO A 6 9.38 28.21 28.19
N PHE A 7 9.18 27.02 27.63
CA PHE A 7 7.92 26.29 27.73
C PHE A 7 7.66 25.91 29.20
N ARG A 8 6.65 26.53 29.81
CA ARG A 8 6.17 26.15 31.15
C ARG A 8 4.88 25.36 31.01
N LEU A 9 4.93 24.11 31.49
CA LEU A 9 3.83 23.15 31.37
C LEU A 9 2.56 23.62 32.09
N ASP A 10 2.71 24.49 33.09
CA ASP A 10 1.60 25.08 33.86
C ASP A 10 0.85 26.19 33.11
N ASP A 11 1.46 26.82 32.09
CA ASP A 11 0.85 27.89 31.29
C ASP A 11 -0.05 27.33 30.17
N HIS A 12 -0.11 26.01 29.98
CA HIS A 12 -1.00 25.40 29.00
C HIS A 12 -2.43 25.34 29.57
N PRO A 13 -3.46 25.84 28.84
CA PRO A 13 -4.84 25.72 29.28
C PRO A 13 -5.18 24.25 29.47
N ARG A 14 -5.36 23.83 30.72
CA ARG A 14 -5.91 22.51 31.04
C ARG A 14 -7.29 22.47 30.44
N ARG A 15 -7.56 21.48 29.57
CA ARG A 15 -8.89 21.35 28.96
C ARG A 15 -9.93 21.29 30.10
N PRO A 16 -10.90 22.21 30.14
CA PRO A 16 -11.95 22.20 31.15
C PRO A 16 -12.97 21.07 30.95
N GLN A 17 -12.83 20.31 29.86
CA GLN A 17 -13.69 19.18 29.57
C GLN A 17 -13.25 17.98 30.41
N PRO A 18 -14.11 17.46 31.31
CA PRO A 18 -13.89 16.14 31.86
C PRO A 18 -13.78 15.15 30.69
N PRO A 19 -12.96 14.09 30.82
CA PRO A 19 -12.93 13.03 29.80
C PRO A 19 -14.37 12.59 29.53
N LEU A 20 -14.68 12.33 28.25
CA LEU A 20 -16.04 12.09 27.71
C LEU A 20 -16.83 10.97 28.45
N ALA A 21 -16.18 10.22 29.34
CA ALA A 21 -16.81 9.43 30.38
C ALA A 21 -15.89 9.38 31.62
N SER A 22 -16.47 9.42 32.83
CA SER A 22 -15.76 8.99 34.02
C SER A 22 -15.44 7.50 33.90
N PRO A 23 -14.23 7.05 34.25
CA PRO A 23 -13.88 5.64 34.17
C PRO A 23 -14.81 4.83 35.09
N PRO A 24 -15.10 3.56 34.74
CA PRO A 24 -15.89 2.68 35.58
C PRO A 24 -15.34 2.61 37.01
N ALA A 25 -16.22 2.45 38.00
CA ALA A 25 -15.82 2.31 39.39
C ALA A 25 -14.79 1.17 39.54
N GLY A 26 -13.69 1.45 40.23
CA GLY A 26 -12.60 0.48 40.45
C GLY A 26 -11.68 0.23 39.26
N TYR A 27 -11.79 0.99 38.16
CA TYR A 27 -10.89 0.85 37.00
C TYR A 27 -9.41 0.96 37.40
N PHE A 28 -9.05 1.98 38.18
CA PHE A 28 -7.68 2.18 38.64
C PHE A 28 -7.23 1.14 39.68
N ASP A 29 -8.15 0.53 40.43
CA ASP A 29 -7.82 -0.53 41.40
C ASP A 29 -7.52 -1.87 40.69
N GLN A 30 -8.10 -2.09 39.51
CA GLN A 30 -7.88 -3.28 38.70
C GLN A 30 -6.67 -3.14 37.77
N LEU A 31 -6.30 -1.91 37.43
CA LEU A 31 -5.24 -1.59 36.47
C LEU A 31 -3.86 -2.17 36.85
N PRO A 32 -3.39 -2.12 38.12
CA PRO A 32 -2.14 -2.78 38.51
C PRO A 32 -2.14 -4.28 38.23
N ARG A 33 -3.25 -4.96 38.53
CA ARG A 33 -3.40 -6.41 38.24
C ARG A 33 -3.39 -6.69 36.74
N GLN A 34 -4.06 -5.87 35.94
CA GLN A 34 -4.07 -6.01 34.49
C GLN A 34 -2.69 -5.75 33.86
N ILE A 35 -1.94 -4.75 34.35
CA ILE A 35 -0.58 -4.49 33.89
C ILE A 35 0.34 -5.64 34.28
N MET A 36 0.28 -6.13 35.52
CA MET A 36 1.08 -7.29 35.95
C MET A 36 0.73 -8.57 35.18
N ALA A 37 -0.52 -8.76 34.77
CA ALA A 37 -0.90 -9.88 33.89
C ALA A 37 -0.31 -9.75 32.47
N ARG A 38 -0.14 -8.52 31.96
CA ARG A 38 0.46 -8.26 30.63
C ARG A 38 1.99 -8.27 30.65
N VAL A 39 2.60 -7.91 31.77
CA VAL A 39 4.06 -7.81 31.94
C VAL A 39 4.65 -9.13 32.41
N GLN A 40 3.84 -10.00 33.04
CA GLN A 40 4.27 -11.37 33.23
C GLN A 40 4.54 -11.98 31.85
N PRO A 41 5.78 -12.43 31.57
CA PRO A 41 6.00 -13.29 30.43
C PRO A 41 5.04 -14.45 30.63
N GLU A 42 4.18 -14.72 29.63
CA GLU A 42 3.40 -15.95 29.57
C GLU A 42 4.30 -17.06 30.10
N ALA A 43 3.97 -17.62 31.27
CA ALA A 43 4.53 -18.89 31.67
C ALA A 43 4.21 -19.79 30.50
N ALA A 44 5.27 -20.08 29.72
CA ALA A 44 5.20 -20.47 28.32
C ALA A 44 3.92 -21.25 28.12
N HIS A 45 2.97 -20.68 27.35
CA HIS A 45 1.82 -21.45 26.90
C HIS A 45 2.38 -22.79 26.52
N GLU A 46 2.00 -23.82 27.29
CA GLU A 46 2.37 -25.18 26.98
C GLU A 46 1.83 -25.37 25.59
N SER A 47 2.71 -25.14 24.62
CA SER A 47 2.46 -25.34 23.22
C SER A 47 1.82 -26.69 23.20
N VAL A 48 0.64 -26.78 22.58
CA VAL A 48 -0.09 -28.01 22.32
C VAL A 48 0.84 -28.90 21.52
N THR A 49 1.81 -29.46 22.22
CA THR A 49 2.87 -30.29 21.71
C THR A 49 2.17 -31.60 21.65
N TRP A 50 1.66 -31.86 20.46
CA TRP A 50 1.21 -33.15 20.03
C TRP A 50 2.21 -34.19 20.56
N GLY A 51 1.89 -34.79 21.71
CA GLY A 51 2.87 -35.51 22.54
C GLY A 51 3.52 -36.68 21.81
N TRP A 52 2.87 -37.16 20.74
CA TRP A 52 3.41 -38.15 19.82
C TRP A 52 4.59 -37.63 18.99
N LEU A 53 4.62 -36.34 18.59
CA LEU A 53 5.80 -35.74 17.93
C LEU A 53 7.00 -35.67 18.89
N ALA A 54 6.74 -35.59 20.20
CA ALA A 54 7.77 -35.64 21.23
C ALA A 54 8.31 -37.06 21.52
N THR A 55 7.73 -38.10 20.91
CA THR A 55 8.29 -39.47 20.92
C THR A 55 9.19 -39.76 19.72
N LEU A 56 9.15 -38.93 18.68
CA LEU A 56 10.03 -39.05 17.51
C LEU A 56 11.46 -38.59 17.81
N SER A 57 12.45 -39.23 17.19
CA SER A 57 13.87 -38.87 17.35
C SER A 57 14.14 -37.45 16.86
N ARG A 58 15.14 -36.77 17.47
CA ARG A 58 15.53 -35.38 17.12
C ARG A 58 15.65 -35.09 15.61
N PRO A 59 16.31 -35.92 14.78
CA PRO A 59 16.43 -35.64 13.35
C PRO A 59 15.10 -35.82 12.59
N LEU A 60 14.21 -36.70 13.07
CA LEU A 60 12.93 -36.94 12.41
C LEU A 60 11.95 -35.78 12.64
N ARG A 61 12.05 -35.10 13.79
CA ARG A 61 11.29 -33.87 14.05
C ARG A 61 11.69 -32.74 13.12
N THR A 62 12.99 -32.56 12.87
CA THR A 62 13.46 -31.50 11.96
C THR A 62 13.08 -31.80 10.50
N ALA A 63 13.06 -33.07 10.10
CA ALA A 63 12.59 -33.49 8.78
C ALA A 63 11.07 -33.24 8.62
N LEU A 64 10.25 -33.58 9.60
CA LEU A 64 8.82 -33.26 9.54
C LEU A 64 8.55 -31.76 9.56
N ALA A 65 9.29 -31.00 10.37
CA ALA A 65 9.17 -29.54 10.40
C ALA A 65 9.49 -28.92 9.04
N SER A 66 10.56 -29.37 8.37
CA SER A 66 10.90 -28.87 7.04
C SER A 66 9.84 -29.24 6.00
N VAL A 67 9.32 -30.47 6.02
CA VAL A 67 8.25 -30.91 5.10
C VAL A 67 6.97 -30.10 5.30
N VAL A 68 6.57 -29.83 6.55
CA VAL A 68 5.38 -29.03 6.85
C VAL A 68 5.57 -27.57 6.42
N VAL A 69 6.73 -26.99 6.68
CA VAL A 69 7.03 -25.61 6.24
C VAL A 69 7.09 -25.52 4.72
N LEU A 70 7.79 -26.44 4.05
CA LEU A 70 7.91 -26.42 2.59
C LEU A 70 6.55 -26.67 1.93
N GLY A 71 5.80 -27.66 2.41
CA GLY A 71 4.47 -27.99 1.91
C GLY A 71 3.49 -26.84 2.14
N GLY A 72 3.43 -26.30 3.36
CA GLY A 72 2.60 -25.16 3.71
C GLY A 72 2.95 -23.92 2.87
N PHE A 73 4.24 -23.64 2.70
CA PHE A 73 4.71 -22.55 1.85
C PHE A 73 4.35 -22.76 0.38
N SER A 74 4.61 -23.93 -0.19
CA SER A 74 4.27 -24.24 -1.59
C SER A 74 2.77 -24.15 -1.84
N THR A 75 1.94 -24.67 -0.93
CA THR A 75 0.48 -24.58 -1.04
C THR A 75 0.02 -23.14 -0.90
N ALA A 76 0.47 -22.40 0.12
CA ALA A 76 0.11 -21.00 0.30
C ALA A 76 0.57 -20.15 -0.90
N PHE A 77 1.78 -20.38 -1.39
CA PHE A 77 2.31 -19.72 -2.58
C PHE A 77 1.46 -20.01 -3.80
N TYR A 78 1.04 -21.27 -4.02
CA TYR A 78 0.21 -21.65 -5.16
C TYR A 78 -1.19 -21.02 -5.10
N LEU A 79 -1.84 -21.01 -3.94
CA LEU A 79 -3.14 -20.34 -3.78
C LEU A 79 -3.03 -18.81 -3.81
N SER A 80 -1.89 -18.27 -3.39
CA SER A 80 -1.65 -16.82 -3.31
C SER A 80 -0.98 -16.27 -4.57
N GLN A 81 -0.86 -17.05 -5.67
CA GLN A 81 -0.35 -16.50 -6.92
C GLN A 81 -1.37 -15.48 -7.44
N PRO A 82 -1.06 -14.16 -7.46
CA PRO A 82 -1.79 -13.27 -8.36
C PRO A 82 -1.59 -13.84 -9.77
N ALA A 83 -2.65 -13.89 -10.57
CA ALA A 83 -2.62 -14.46 -11.92
C ALA A 83 -1.31 -14.05 -12.60
N THR A 84 -0.40 -15.00 -12.77
CA THR A 84 0.90 -14.74 -13.41
C THR A 84 0.56 -14.31 -14.82
N GLN A 85 0.72 -13.01 -15.04
CA GLN A 85 0.53 -12.38 -16.33
C GLN A 85 1.37 -13.16 -17.33
N THR A 86 0.69 -13.51 -18.41
CA THR A 86 1.11 -14.24 -19.58
C THR A 86 2.60 -14.09 -19.94
N PRO A 87 3.24 -15.17 -20.41
CA PRO A 87 4.62 -15.10 -20.87
C PRO A 87 4.72 -14.15 -22.07
N ASN A 88 5.58 -13.14 -21.95
CA ASN A 88 6.22 -12.43 -23.05
C ASN A 88 5.27 -11.84 -24.12
N LEU A 89 4.34 -10.98 -23.72
CA LEU A 89 3.70 -10.03 -24.63
C LEU A 89 4.42 -8.67 -24.54
N PRO A 90 4.60 -7.94 -25.65
CA PRO A 90 5.20 -6.62 -25.63
C PRO A 90 4.43 -5.71 -24.63
N PRO A 91 5.12 -4.84 -23.89
CA PRO A 91 4.54 -4.07 -22.78
C PRO A 91 3.27 -3.31 -23.19
N ALA A 92 3.20 -2.84 -24.44
CA ALA A 92 2.03 -2.16 -25.00
C ALA A 92 0.74 -3.01 -24.95
N THR A 93 0.82 -4.33 -25.15
CA THR A 93 -0.35 -5.23 -25.11
C THR A 93 -0.76 -5.58 -23.67
N ALA A 94 0.20 -5.64 -22.74
CA ALA A 94 -0.08 -5.83 -21.32
C ALA A 94 -0.77 -4.59 -20.70
N LEU A 95 -0.34 -3.39 -21.10
CA LEU A 95 -0.95 -2.12 -20.72
C LEU A 95 -2.36 -1.96 -21.32
N ALA A 96 -2.57 -2.40 -22.56
CA ALA A 96 -3.89 -2.37 -23.21
C ALA A 96 -4.92 -3.34 -22.58
N ALA A 97 -4.45 -4.34 -21.81
CA ALA A 97 -5.30 -5.28 -21.09
C ALA A 97 -5.76 -4.75 -19.72
N VAL A 98 -5.22 -3.61 -19.24
CA VAL A 98 -5.62 -3.02 -17.97
C VAL A 98 -6.99 -2.35 -18.12
N PRO A 99 -8.02 -2.76 -17.35
CA PRO A 99 -9.33 -2.16 -17.43
C PRO A 99 -9.33 -0.72 -16.89
N GLU A 100 -10.05 0.18 -17.55
CA GLU A 100 -10.13 1.61 -17.19
C GLU A 100 -10.59 1.85 -15.75
N ALA A 101 -11.50 1.01 -15.24
CA ALA A 101 -11.94 1.09 -13.84
C ALA A 101 -10.81 0.87 -12.82
N ALA A 102 -9.82 0.02 -13.14
CA ALA A 102 -8.66 -0.20 -12.27
C ALA A 102 -7.70 0.99 -12.29
N LEU A 103 -7.60 1.72 -13.41
CA LEU A 103 -6.81 2.94 -13.49
C LEU A 103 -7.43 4.06 -12.63
N ILE A 104 -8.75 4.21 -12.68
CA ILE A 104 -9.46 5.21 -11.87
C ILE A 104 -9.33 4.89 -10.39
N ASP A 105 -9.47 3.63 -9.99
CA ASP A 105 -9.30 3.18 -8.61
C ASP A 105 -7.86 3.42 -8.12
N TYR A 106 -6.87 3.09 -8.96
CA TYR A 106 -5.47 3.36 -8.64
C TYR A 106 -5.20 4.86 -8.47
N LEU A 107 -5.72 5.72 -9.33
CA LEU A 107 -5.58 7.18 -9.20
C LEU A 107 -6.31 7.74 -7.98
N ALA A 108 -7.45 7.15 -7.61
CA ALA A 108 -8.21 7.54 -6.42
C ALA A 108 -7.47 7.18 -5.12
N VAL A 109 -6.75 6.05 -5.11
CA VAL A 109 -6.00 5.55 -3.95
C VAL A 109 -4.60 6.17 -3.89
N ASN A 110 -3.90 6.27 -5.01
CA ASN A 110 -2.54 6.79 -5.14
C ASN A 110 -2.55 8.15 -5.87
N ASN A 111 -2.80 9.22 -5.12
CA ASN A 111 -2.73 10.61 -5.63
C ASN A 111 -1.30 11.19 -5.66
N GLN A 112 -0.28 10.34 -5.68
CA GLN A 112 1.14 10.72 -5.70
C GLN A 112 1.83 10.05 -6.90
N LEU A 113 1.33 10.27 -8.12
CA LEU A 113 2.13 9.98 -9.30
C LEU A 113 3.25 11.03 -9.37
N GLU A 114 4.43 10.64 -8.94
CA GLU A 114 5.61 11.49 -9.00
C GLU A 114 6.18 11.49 -10.42
N THR A 115 6.80 12.61 -10.83
CA THR A 115 7.46 12.74 -12.13
C THR A 115 8.55 11.66 -12.34
N GLU A 116 9.15 11.17 -11.25
CA GLU A 116 10.13 10.08 -11.24
C GLU A 116 9.53 8.76 -11.78
N ASP A 117 8.28 8.47 -11.45
CA ASP A 117 7.59 7.26 -11.91
C ASP A 117 7.35 7.32 -13.42
N LEU A 118 7.02 8.51 -13.94
CA LEU A 118 6.85 8.75 -15.38
C LEU A 118 8.18 8.69 -16.14
N ALA A 119 9.30 9.04 -15.50
CA ALA A 119 10.63 8.96 -16.08
C ALA A 119 11.13 7.50 -16.25
N SER A 120 10.54 6.56 -15.51
CA SER A 120 10.86 5.13 -15.60
C SER A 120 10.11 4.40 -16.72
N LEU A 121 9.15 5.07 -17.39
CA LEU A 121 8.45 4.49 -18.53
C LEU A 121 9.43 4.30 -19.69
N PRO A 122 9.53 3.10 -20.28
CA PRO A 122 10.31 2.90 -21.48
C PRO A 122 9.71 3.76 -22.59
N LEU A 123 10.42 4.84 -22.93
CA LEU A 123 10.08 5.69 -24.07
C LEU A 123 10.06 4.78 -25.32
N PRO A 124 8.94 4.70 -26.05
CA PRO A 124 8.91 3.99 -27.32
C PRO A 124 9.95 4.59 -28.26
N ASP A 125 10.77 3.72 -28.86
CA ASP A 125 11.88 4.07 -29.76
C ASP A 125 11.52 5.21 -30.73
N ASP A 126 12.22 6.34 -30.57
CA ASP A 126 12.56 7.43 -31.51
C ASP A 126 11.53 7.99 -32.51
N ASN A 127 10.26 7.57 -32.49
CA ASN A 127 9.30 7.97 -33.52
C ASN A 127 7.93 8.41 -33.02
N LEU A 128 7.87 8.97 -31.81
CA LEU A 128 6.69 9.73 -31.36
C LEU A 128 6.40 10.89 -32.32
N MET A 129 7.43 11.50 -32.90
CA MET A 129 7.28 12.56 -33.89
C MET A 129 6.51 12.12 -35.14
N ALA A 130 6.66 10.87 -35.63
CA ALA A 130 5.83 10.42 -36.77
C ALA A 130 4.35 10.32 -36.43
N TYR A 131 3.99 9.95 -35.19
CA TYR A 131 2.58 9.93 -34.78
C TYR A 131 1.98 11.34 -34.73
N PHE A 132 2.73 12.34 -34.25
CA PHE A 132 2.28 13.74 -34.27
C PHE A 132 2.25 14.34 -35.69
N LEU A 133 3.13 13.88 -36.58
CA LEU A 133 3.15 14.33 -37.98
C LEU A 133 2.05 13.70 -38.84
N GLN A 134 1.45 12.60 -38.37
CA GLN A 134 0.38 11.89 -39.08
C GLN A 134 -0.99 12.47 -38.72
N ALA A 135 -1.14 13.79 -38.87
CA ALA A 135 -2.43 14.45 -38.73
C ALA A 135 -3.42 13.86 -39.74
N SER A 136 -4.59 13.44 -39.25
CA SER A 136 -5.63 12.94 -40.13
C SER A 136 -6.13 14.06 -41.05
N PRO A 137 -6.59 13.76 -42.29
CA PRO A 137 -7.13 14.78 -43.20
C PRO A 137 -8.24 15.63 -42.57
N GLN A 138 -8.99 15.05 -41.62
CA GLN A 138 -10.09 15.69 -40.91
C GLN A 138 -9.60 16.70 -39.86
N GLU A 139 -8.50 16.41 -39.15
CA GLU A 139 -7.89 17.34 -38.19
C GLU A 139 -7.25 18.54 -38.88
N LEU A 140 -6.64 18.31 -40.05
CA LEU A 140 -6.11 19.39 -40.89
C LEU A 140 -7.23 20.32 -41.38
N GLU A 141 -8.38 19.76 -41.78
CA GLU A 141 -9.53 20.55 -42.22
C GLU A 141 -10.17 21.33 -41.06
N ALA A 142 -10.16 20.77 -39.85
CA ALA A 142 -10.61 21.46 -38.64
C ALA A 142 -9.67 22.60 -38.21
N ALA A 143 -8.35 22.40 -38.31
CA ALA A 143 -7.34 23.40 -37.98
C ALA A 143 -7.25 24.53 -39.04
N LEU A 144 -7.52 24.19 -40.30
CA LEU A 144 -7.62 25.14 -41.43
C LEU A 144 -9.03 25.70 -41.63
N GLY A 145 -9.96 25.37 -40.73
CA GLY A 145 -11.29 25.98 -40.68
C GLY A 145 -11.19 27.51 -40.65
N PRO A 146 -12.25 28.23 -41.07
CA PRO A 146 -12.19 29.68 -41.19
C PRO A 146 -11.75 30.29 -39.85
N ALA A 147 -10.57 30.93 -39.85
CA ALA A 147 -10.10 31.67 -38.71
C ALA A 147 -11.23 32.60 -38.24
N PRO A 148 -11.56 32.67 -36.94
CA PRO A 148 -12.53 33.64 -36.46
C PRO A 148 -11.95 35.03 -36.79
N LEU A 149 -12.53 35.67 -37.80
CA LEU A 149 -12.25 37.06 -38.18
C LEU A 149 -12.90 38.00 -37.15
N ASP A 150 -12.62 37.80 -35.87
CA ASP A 150 -13.11 38.64 -34.78
C ASP A 150 -11.94 39.36 -34.12
N GLU A 151 -11.22 40.17 -34.90
CA GLU A 151 -10.35 41.23 -34.37
C GLU A 151 -10.11 42.29 -35.46
N ALA A 152 -11.22 42.78 -36.02
CA ALA A 152 -11.23 43.97 -36.85
C ALA A 152 -12.43 44.83 -36.46
N TYR A 153 -12.53 45.29 -35.21
CA TYR A 153 -13.28 46.50 -34.79
C TYR A 153 -13.10 46.74 -33.28
N TYR A 154 -12.05 47.47 -32.88
CA TYR A 154 -12.13 48.81 -32.28
C TYR A 154 -10.74 49.35 -31.92
#